data_AF-A0A383CGA2-F1
#
_entry.id   AF-A0A383CGA2-F1
#
_cell.length_a   1.000
_cell.length_b   1.000
_cell.length_c   1.000
_cell.angle_alpha   90.00
_cell.angle_beta   90.00
_cell.angle_gamma   90.00
#
_symmetry.space_group_name_H-M   'P 1'
#
loop_
_entity.id
_entity.type
_entity.pdbx_description
1 polymer ?
#
loop_
_entity_poly.entity_id
_entity_poly.type
_entity_poly.pdbx_seq_one_letter_code
_entity_poly.pdbx_strand_id
1 'polypeptide(L)'
;MKLLRESISPPFRTFLGLALLTALPAVVPAADPEAVATIKKNGGLVFPAAGEEGGWKVEFHLTGRELRDEGLAQVAALANIVRLNLRDTQVTSAGLVYLKGLTKLERLHLERTR
;
A
#
# COMPACT_ATOMS: atom_id res chain seq x y z
N MET A 1 -58.64 47.33 0.31
CA MET A 1 -57.73 48.46 0.00
C MET A 1 -56.32 48.17 0.52
N LYS A 2 -55.48 47.53 -0.30
CA LYS A 2 -54.07 47.89 -0.55
C LYS A 2 -53.55 46.89 -1.58
N LEU A 3 -53.37 47.42 -2.78
CA LEU A 3 -52.77 46.80 -3.94
C LEU A 3 -51.23 46.88 -3.84
N LEU A 4 -50.56 46.03 -4.62
CA LEU A 4 -49.20 46.14 -5.16
C LEU A 4 -48.02 45.75 -4.26
N ARG A 5 -47.40 44.60 -4.57
CA ARG A 5 -46.25 44.57 -5.51
C ARG A 5 -46.04 43.17 -6.07
N GLU A 6 -45.98 43.13 -7.40
CA GLU A 6 -45.57 42.00 -8.22
C GLU A 6 -44.11 41.63 -7.93
N SER A 7 -43.81 40.33 -7.85
CA SER A 7 -42.48 39.82 -8.15
C SER A 7 -42.65 38.56 -9.00
N ILE A 8 -42.14 38.69 -10.22
CA ILE A 8 -42.24 37.77 -11.35
C ILE A 8 -41.22 36.63 -11.14
N SER A 9 -41.67 35.38 -11.27
CA SER A 9 -40.83 34.16 -11.34
C SER A 9 -40.11 34.05 -12.71
N PRO A 10 -39.02 33.26 -12.86
CA PRO A 10 -39.22 31.83 -13.19
C PRO A 10 -38.21 30.85 -12.53
N PRO A 11 -38.50 29.54 -12.56
CA PRO A 11 -37.80 28.52 -11.79
C PRO A 11 -36.55 28.01 -12.51
N PHE A 12 -35.37 28.21 -11.94
CA PHE A 12 -34.14 27.63 -12.48
C PHE A 12 -33.85 26.26 -11.88
N ARG A 13 -34.27 25.25 -12.65
CA ARG A 13 -33.47 24.08 -13.07
C ARG A 13 -32.87 23.20 -11.97
N THR A 14 -33.54 22.06 -11.77
CA THR A 14 -32.96 20.73 -11.61
C THR A 14 -31.45 20.64 -11.86
N PHE A 15 -30.68 20.33 -10.80
CA PHE A 15 -29.45 19.57 -10.94
C PHE A 15 -29.64 18.22 -10.24
N LEU A 16 -29.99 17.25 -11.08
CA LEU A 16 -29.85 15.83 -10.82
C LEU A 16 -28.34 15.54 -10.66
N GLY A 17 -27.85 15.55 -9.42
CA GLY A 17 -26.52 15.06 -9.09
C GLY A 17 -26.64 13.65 -8.53
N LEU A 18 -26.83 12.66 -9.41
CA LEU A 18 -26.68 11.25 -9.07
C LEU A 18 -25.20 11.01 -8.74
N ALA A 19 -24.84 11.16 -7.46
CA ALA A 19 -23.56 10.69 -6.94
C ALA A 19 -23.63 9.17 -6.79
N LEU A 20 -23.68 8.44 -7.91
CA LEU A 20 -23.35 7.02 -7.89
C LEU A 20 -21.83 6.94 -7.89
N LEU A 21 -21.28 6.96 -6.67
CA LEU A 21 -19.90 6.64 -6.37
C LEU A 21 -19.64 5.20 -6.81
N THR A 22 -19.31 4.99 -8.09
CA THR A 22 -18.69 3.75 -8.53
C THR A 22 -17.32 3.72 -7.88
N ALA A 23 -17.21 2.97 -6.78
CA ALA A 23 -15.94 2.60 -6.19
C ALA A 23 -15.01 2.09 -7.31
N LEU A 24 -13.95 2.84 -7.58
CA LEU A 24 -12.82 2.35 -8.36
C LEU A 24 -12.30 1.09 -7.63
N PRO A 25 -12.09 -0.04 -8.33
CA PRO A 25 -11.41 -1.17 -7.71
C PRO A 25 -10.08 -0.63 -7.22
N ALA A 26 -9.69 -0.99 -5.99
CA ALA A 26 -8.46 -0.57 -5.36
C ALA A 26 -7.30 -0.75 -6.34
N VAL A 27 -6.94 0.33 -7.04
CA VAL A 27 -5.73 0.39 -7.86
C VAL A 27 -4.65 0.24 -6.81
N VAL A 28 -4.01 -0.94 -6.78
CA VAL A 28 -2.77 -1.14 -6.03
C VAL A 28 -1.92 0.08 -6.35
N PRO A 29 -1.63 0.97 -5.40
CA PRO A 29 -0.81 2.13 -5.70
C PRO A 29 0.51 1.57 -6.20
N ALA A 30 0.92 2.00 -7.40
CA ALA A 30 2.14 1.54 -8.02
C ALA A 30 3.26 1.60 -6.98
N ALA A 31 3.90 0.47 -6.72
CA ALA A 31 5.02 0.43 -5.80
C ALA A 31 6.07 1.43 -6.28
N ASP A 32 6.73 2.11 -5.33
CA ASP A 32 7.85 2.97 -5.64
C ASP A 32 8.89 2.15 -6.44
N PRO A 33 9.15 2.52 -7.72
CA PRO A 33 10.05 1.76 -8.58
C PRO A 33 11.48 1.71 -8.01
N GLU A 34 11.91 2.71 -7.24
CA GLU A 34 13.24 2.74 -6.63
C GLU A 34 13.35 1.72 -5.48
N ALA A 35 12.33 1.66 -4.63
CA ALA A 35 12.25 0.67 -3.56
C ALA A 35 12.24 -0.75 -4.14
N VAL A 36 11.43 -0.98 -5.19
CA VAL A 36 11.38 -2.29 -5.88
C VAL A 36 12.71 -2.65 -6.52
N ALA A 37 13.40 -1.69 -7.15
CA ALA A 37 14.72 -1.93 -7.74
C ALA A 37 15.76 -2.31 -6.68
N THR A 38 15.73 -1.64 -5.53
CA THR A 38 16.66 -1.91 -4.43
C THR A 38 16.38 -3.25 -3.77
N ILE A 39 15.11 -3.60 -3.56
CA ILE A 39 14.70 -4.91 -3.07
C ILE A 39 15.20 -6.00 -4.01
N LYS A 40 15.02 -5.84 -5.34
CA LYS A 40 15.54 -6.78 -6.35
C LYS A 40 17.06 -6.89 -6.33
N LYS A 41 17.77 -5.77 -6.19
CA LYS A 41 19.24 -5.74 -6.05
C LYS A 41 19.71 -6.53 -4.82
N ASN A 42 18.94 -6.49 -3.73
CA ASN A 42 19.20 -7.22 -2.50
C ASN A 42 18.67 -8.66 -2.53
N GLY A 43 18.31 -9.20 -3.70
CA GLY A 43 17.82 -10.57 -3.85
C GLY A 43 16.36 -10.77 -3.42
N GLY A 44 15.61 -9.69 -3.26
CA GLY A 44 14.19 -9.73 -2.96
C GLY A 44 13.31 -9.79 -4.21
N LEU A 45 12.23 -10.54 -4.14
CA LEU A 45 11.19 -10.57 -5.17
C LEU A 45 9.95 -9.86 -4.66
N VAL A 46 9.32 -9.04 -5.51
CA VAL A 46 8.11 -8.29 -5.18
C VAL A 46 6.98 -8.77 -6.10
N PHE A 47 5.89 -9.23 -5.50
CA PHE A 47 4.71 -9.73 -6.20
C PHE A 47 3.46 -8.96 -5.73
N PRO A 48 2.49 -8.73 -6.61
CA PRO A 48 1.17 -8.29 -6.17
C PRO A 48 0.52 -9.40 -5.34
N ALA A 49 -0.01 -9.04 -4.17
CA ALA A 49 -0.85 -9.92 -3.38
C ALA A 49 -2.28 -9.87 -3.93
N ALA A 50 -2.83 -11.04 -4.29
CA ALA A 50 -4.24 -11.15 -4.64
C ALA A 50 -5.10 -10.95 -3.37
N GLY A 51 -5.89 -9.88 -3.34
CA GLY A 51 -6.78 -9.50 -2.25
C GLY A 51 -7.55 -8.21 -2.59
N GLU A 52 -8.71 -8.01 -1.97
CA GLU A 52 -9.64 -6.91 -2.30
C GLU A 52 -9.06 -5.50 -2.08
N GLU A 53 -8.12 -5.35 -1.13
CA GLU A 53 -7.48 -4.06 -0.85
C GLU A 53 -6.21 -3.79 -1.66
N GLY A 54 -5.71 -4.77 -2.41
CA GLY A 54 -4.41 -4.69 -3.06
C GLY A 54 -3.24 -4.65 -2.06
N GLY A 55 -2.11 -5.25 -2.43
CA GLY A 55 -0.93 -5.23 -1.57
C GLY A 55 0.27 -5.90 -2.19
N TRP A 56 1.35 -5.94 -1.44
CA TRP A 56 2.63 -6.49 -1.87
C TRP A 56 3.01 -7.73 -1.06
N LYS A 57 3.55 -8.71 -1.76
CA LYS A 57 4.24 -9.86 -1.20
C LYS A 57 5.72 -9.72 -1.53
N VAL A 58 6.57 -9.80 -0.52
CA VAL A 58 8.02 -9.67 -0.66
C VAL A 58 8.73 -10.91 -0.12
N GLU A 59 9.68 -11.47 -0.88
CA GLU A 59 10.38 -12.71 -0.53
C GLU A 59 11.90 -12.63 -0.76
N PHE A 60 12.71 -13.10 0.20
CA PHE A 60 14.20 -13.06 0.13
C PHE A 60 14.91 -14.43 0.18
N HIS A 61 14.20 -15.57 0.22
CA HIS A 61 14.81 -16.84 0.68
C HIS A 61 15.89 -17.49 -0.24
N LEU A 62 15.88 -17.26 -1.57
CA LEU A 62 16.85 -17.89 -2.49
C LEU A 62 18.12 -17.05 -2.67
N THR A 63 17.93 -15.77 -3.00
CA THR A 63 19.01 -14.86 -3.40
C THR A 63 19.26 -13.75 -2.39
N GLY A 64 18.36 -13.55 -1.43
CA GLY A 64 18.43 -12.48 -0.42
C GLY A 64 19.08 -12.88 0.91
N ARG A 65 19.85 -13.97 0.96
CA ARG A 65 20.46 -14.48 2.21
C ARG A 65 21.42 -13.49 2.89
N GLU A 66 22.00 -12.57 2.12
CA GLU A 66 22.88 -11.51 2.61
C GLU A 66 22.13 -10.24 3.07
N LEU A 67 20.80 -10.23 3.03
CA LEU A 67 20.01 -9.09 3.50
C LEU A 67 20.26 -8.87 5.00
N ARG A 68 20.65 -7.64 5.36
CA ARG A 68 20.87 -7.15 6.72
C ARG A 68 19.82 -6.10 7.09
N ASP A 69 19.85 -5.66 8.34
CA ASP A 69 18.89 -4.73 8.94
C ASP A 69 18.68 -3.45 8.12
N GLU A 70 19.74 -2.89 7.55
CA GLU A 70 19.69 -1.67 6.75
C GLU A 70 18.86 -1.85 5.47
N GLY A 71 18.81 -3.08 4.95
CA GLY A 71 18.01 -3.44 3.78
C GLY A 71 16.50 -3.39 4.05
N LEU A 72 16.07 -3.46 5.32
CA LEU A 72 14.65 -3.40 5.69
C LEU A 72 14.04 -2.00 5.57
N ALA A 73 14.84 -0.94 5.59
CA ALA A 73 14.35 0.42 5.40
C ALA A 73 13.63 0.58 4.04
N GLN A 74 14.17 -0.04 3.00
CA GLN A 74 13.60 -0.01 1.64
C GLN A 74 12.39 -0.94 1.50
N VAL A 75 12.36 -2.03 2.26
CA VAL A 75 11.17 -2.88 2.38
C VAL A 75 10.03 -2.11 3.04
N ALA A 76 10.32 -1.33 4.09
CA ALA A 76 9.34 -0.52 4.79
C ALA A 76 8.73 0.61 3.94
N ALA A 77 9.44 1.09 2.91
CA ALA A 77 8.92 2.08 1.97
C ALA A 77 7.74 1.55 1.14
N LEU A 78 7.60 0.22 1.00
CA LEU A 78 6.41 -0.41 0.43
C LEU A 78 5.31 -0.51 1.50
N ALA A 79 4.60 0.60 1.74
CA ALA A 79 3.62 0.73 2.82
C ALA A 79 2.50 -0.34 2.83
N ASN A 80 2.17 -0.92 1.67
CA ASN A 80 1.09 -1.91 1.53
C ASN A 80 1.59 -3.37 1.45
N ILE A 81 2.67 -3.73 2.15
CA ILE A 81 3.09 -5.14 2.25
C ILE A 81 2.10 -5.92 3.12
N VAL A 82 1.61 -7.04 2.58
CA VAL A 82 0.70 -7.98 3.25
C VAL A 82 1.46 -9.23 3.71
N ARG A 83 2.49 -9.63 2.97
CA ARG A 83 3.30 -10.81 3.28
C ARG A 83 4.78 -10.51 3.08
N LEU A 84 5.58 -10.70 4.12
CA LEU A 84 7.02 -10.51 4.09
C LEU A 84 7.73 -11.79 4.51
N ASN A 85 8.59 -12.31 3.64
CA ASN A 85 9.40 -13.49 3.92
C ASN A 85 10.89 -13.13 3.99
N LEU A 86 11.43 -13.12 5.22
CA LEU A 86 12.82 -12.86 5.57
C LEU A 86 13.56 -14.14 6.00
N ARG A 87 13.01 -15.32 5.68
CA ARG A 87 13.64 -16.59 6.00
C ARG A 87 15.06 -16.66 5.42
N ASP A 88 15.98 -17.23 6.20
CA ASP A 88 17.39 -17.44 5.81
C ASP A 88 18.17 -16.14 5.52
N THR A 89 17.72 -14.99 6.04
CA THR A 89 18.44 -13.70 5.92
C THR A 89 19.33 -13.42 7.14
N GLN A 90 20.18 -12.40 7.05
CA GLN A 90 21.02 -11.90 8.16
C GLN A 90 20.35 -10.78 8.98
N VAL A 91 19.06 -10.55 8.76
CA VAL A 91 18.27 -9.63 9.59
C VAL A 91 18.29 -10.08 11.04
N THR A 92 18.41 -9.11 11.94
CA THR A 92 18.34 -9.29 13.39
C THR A 92 17.05 -8.72 13.96
N SER A 93 16.78 -9.02 15.24
CA SER A 93 15.69 -8.38 15.98
C SER A 93 15.76 -6.84 16.00
N ALA A 94 16.95 -6.24 15.91
CA ALA A 94 17.11 -4.79 15.88
C ALA A 94 16.56 -4.18 14.58
N GLY A 95 16.75 -4.86 13.45
CA GLY A 95 16.22 -4.42 12.14
C GLY A 95 14.70 -4.42 12.04
N LEU A 96 14.00 -5.20 12.87
CA LEU A 96 12.53 -5.25 12.86
C LEU A 96 11.87 -3.90 13.21
N VAL A 97 12.62 -2.96 13.80
CA VAL A 97 12.14 -1.59 14.04
C VAL A 97 11.66 -0.90 12.76
N TYR A 98 12.28 -1.22 11.61
CA TYR A 98 11.89 -0.66 10.31
C TYR A 98 10.50 -1.13 9.85
N LEU A 99 10.02 -2.28 10.34
CA LEU A 99 8.73 -2.86 9.94
C LEU A 99 7.54 -2.29 10.70
N LYS A 100 7.75 -1.45 11.72
CA LYS A 100 6.70 -0.94 12.62
C LYS A 100 5.57 -0.19 11.88
N GLY A 101 5.88 0.41 10.73
CA GLY A 101 4.90 1.15 9.91
C GLY A 101 4.04 0.27 8.98
N LEU A 102 4.35 -1.02 8.84
CA LEU A 102 3.66 -1.93 7.92
C LEU A 102 2.32 -2.42 8.52
N THR A 103 1.35 -1.50 8.62
CA THR A 103 0.04 -1.74 9.25
C THR A 103 -0.82 -2.80 8.53
N LYS A 104 -0.53 -3.09 7.26
CA LYS A 104 -1.20 -4.14 6.46
C LYS A 104 -0.53 -5.51 6.51
N LEU A 105 0.58 -5.66 7.25
CA LEU A 105 1.34 -6.91 7.27
C LEU A 105 0.58 -8.00 8.02
N GLU A 106 0.14 -9.03 7.29
CA GLU A 106 -0.58 -10.19 7.86
C GLU A 106 0.34 -11.36 8.19
N ARG A 107 1.42 -11.54 7.40
CA ARG A 107 2.32 -12.69 7.54
C ARG A 107 3.77 -12.23 7.47
N LEU A 108 4.52 -12.58 8.50
CA LEU A 108 5.96 -12.34 8.61
C LEU A 108 6.68 -13.66 8.88
N HIS A 109 7.58 -14.06 7.99
CA HIS A 109 8.42 -15.25 8.13
C HIS A 109 9.84 -14.83 8.54
N LEU A 110 10.27 -15.28 9.73
CA LEU A 110 11.58 -14.97 10.34
C LEU A 110 12.39 -16.24 10.64
N GLU A 111 12.06 -17.37 10.02
CA GLU A 111 12.76 -18.61 10.35
C GLU A 111 14.23 -18.48 9.92
N ARG A 112 15.15 -18.89 10.79
CA ARG A 112 16.60 -18.87 10.52
C ARG A 112 17.18 -17.47 10.26
N THR A 113 16.58 -16.43 10.85
CA THR A 113 17.20 -15.10 11.01
C THR A 113 18.16 -15.08 12.21
N ARG A 114 18.88 -13.96 12.42
CA ARG A 114 19.88 -13.81 13.49
C ARG A 114 19.35 -13.16 14.77
#